data_AF-A0A258WYJ2-F1
#
_entry.id   AF-A0A258WYJ2-F1
#
_cell.length_a   1.000
_cell.length_b   1.000
_cell.length_c   1.000
_cell.angle_alpha   90.00
_cell.angle_beta   90.00
_cell.angle_gamma   90.00
#
_symmetry.space_group_name_H-M   'P 1'
#
loop_
_entity.id
_entity.type
_entity.pdbx_description
1 polymer ?
#
loop_
_entity_poly.entity_id
_entity_poly.type
_entity_poly.pdbx_seq_one_letter_code
_entity_poly.pdbx_strand_id
1 'polypeptide(L)'
;MYSNEVERVEAVQRYLDFNLERQKDLQEIVMLASVICNSPIALITLMDYDIQLIKAKVGVDVEEMPRNTSFCTHAIQIDKIMVVKDATKDVRFANAPVVVNNPHIRFYASANLKSYDGFNVGTLCVYDTKPKDLTEQQLECLGALANQVSHIMELDRSLNQLKKQHKSLREIARIQSHEIRQPVASILGLIDLMKDPSASNDIECINLLEASANQLDERIRTMVNHINDQESDYTPA
;
A
#
# COMPACT_ATOMS: atom_id res chain seq x y z
N MET A 1 20.89 -19.35 -4.72
CA MET A 1 20.75 -17.91 -4.46
C MET A 1 19.25 -17.55 -4.54
N TYR A 2 18.46 -18.01 -3.57
CA TYR A 2 16.99 -17.84 -3.52
C TYR A 2 16.51 -17.08 -2.27
N SER A 3 17.42 -16.40 -1.55
CA SER A 3 17.13 -15.90 -0.20
C SER A 3 16.22 -14.66 -0.15
N ASN A 4 16.03 -13.93 -1.27
CA ASN A 4 15.32 -12.64 -1.26
C ASN A 4 13.99 -12.66 -2.03
N GLU A 5 13.60 -13.78 -2.65
CA GLU A 5 12.37 -13.80 -3.47
C GLU A 5 11.10 -13.76 -2.61
N VAL A 6 11.09 -14.44 -1.47
CA VAL A 6 9.97 -14.40 -0.52
C VAL A 6 9.76 -12.97 -0.03
N GLU A 7 10.82 -12.31 0.44
CA GLU A 7 10.78 -10.92 0.91
C GLU A 7 10.36 -9.94 -0.20
N ARG A 8 10.83 -10.16 -1.44
CA ARG A 8 10.42 -9.35 -2.61
C ARG A 8 8.93 -9.51 -2.91
N VAL A 9 8.39 -10.74 -2.82
CA VAL A 9 6.95 -10.99 -3.02
C VAL A 9 6.14 -10.38 -1.88
N GLU A 10 6.58 -10.51 -0.63
CA GLU A 10 5.96 -9.80 0.51
C GLU A 10 5.96 -8.28 0.29
N ALA A 11 7.05 -7.74 -0.25
CA ALA A 11 7.13 -6.33 -0.62
C ALA A 11 6.07 -5.97 -1.68
N VAL A 12 5.86 -6.81 -2.71
CA VAL A 12 4.84 -6.63 -3.76
C VAL A 12 3.43 -6.58 -3.16
N GLN A 13 3.11 -7.47 -2.22
CA GLN A 13 1.79 -7.56 -1.59
C GLN A 13 1.36 -6.24 -0.93
N ARG A 14 2.31 -5.42 -0.47
CA ARG A 14 2.04 -4.11 0.14
C ARG A 14 1.49 -3.07 -0.85
N TYR A 15 1.61 -3.29 -2.16
CA TYR A 15 1.23 -2.34 -3.21
C TYR A 15 0.15 -2.88 -4.16
N LEU A 16 -0.53 -3.97 -3.82
CA LEU A 16 -1.55 -4.53 -4.71
C LEU A 16 -2.83 -3.68 -4.75
N ASP A 17 -3.18 -3.06 -3.62
CA ASP A 17 -4.43 -2.35 -3.41
C ASP A 17 -4.29 -0.84 -3.70
N PHE A 18 -4.52 -0.45 -4.95
CA PHE A 18 -4.63 0.97 -5.32
C PHE A 18 -6.08 1.44 -5.30
N ASN A 19 -6.31 2.66 -4.79
CA ASN A 19 -7.59 3.33 -4.94
C ASN A 19 -7.75 3.94 -6.35
N LEU A 20 -8.96 4.42 -6.67
CA LEU A 20 -9.30 4.97 -7.99
C LEU A 20 -8.45 6.21 -8.39
N GLU A 21 -8.09 7.07 -7.45
CA GLU A 21 -7.26 8.25 -7.73
C GLU A 21 -5.85 7.82 -8.15
N ARG A 22 -5.26 6.86 -7.42
CA ARG A 22 -3.96 6.29 -7.76
C ARG A 22 -3.95 5.59 -9.09
N GLN A 23 -5.02 4.87 -9.43
CA GLN A 23 -5.15 4.26 -10.75
C GLN A 23 -5.10 5.31 -11.87
N LYS A 24 -5.69 6.50 -11.69
CA LYS A 24 -5.58 7.60 -12.65
C LYS A 24 -4.15 8.14 -12.75
N ASP A 25 -3.50 8.39 -11.62
CA ASP A 25 -2.09 8.85 -11.60
C ASP A 25 -1.18 7.88 -12.37
N LEU A 26 -1.35 6.57 -12.14
CA LEU A 26 -0.60 5.52 -12.85
C LEU A 26 -0.95 5.49 -14.35
N GLN A 27 -2.22 5.70 -14.70
CA GLN A 27 -2.68 5.72 -16.09
C GLN A 27 -2.06 6.89 -16.88
N GLU A 28 -1.90 8.06 -16.26
CA GLU A 28 -1.23 9.20 -16.88
C GLU A 28 0.27 8.93 -17.11
N ILE A 29 0.94 8.33 -16.13
CA ILE A 29 2.37 7.99 -16.26
C ILE A 29 2.62 6.96 -17.37
N VAL A 30 1.80 5.91 -17.45
CA VAL A 30 1.96 4.90 -18.50
C VAL A 30 1.68 5.48 -19.89
N MET A 31 0.75 6.43 -20.00
CA MET A 31 0.51 7.19 -21.22
C MET A 31 1.74 8.02 -21.62
N LEU A 32 2.33 8.75 -20.67
CA LEU A 32 3.56 9.51 -20.90
C LEU A 32 4.71 8.61 -21.35
N ALA A 33 4.86 7.43 -20.74
CA ALA A 33 5.89 6.47 -21.13
C ALA A 33 5.73 6.00 -22.59
N SER A 34 4.49 5.69 -23.00
CA SER A 34 4.16 5.34 -24.40
C SER A 34 4.52 6.47 -25.36
N VAL A 35 4.14 7.71 -25.05
CA VAL A 35 4.40 8.89 -25.90
C VAL A 35 5.88 9.22 -25.99
N ILE A 36 6.57 9.35 -24.85
CA ILE A 36 8.00 9.72 -24.79
C ILE A 36 8.87 8.68 -25.49
N CYS A 37 8.59 7.40 -25.26
CA CYS A 37 9.34 6.32 -25.89
C CYS A 37 8.92 6.08 -27.34
N ASN A 38 7.85 6.71 -27.84
CA ASN A 38 7.21 6.40 -29.13
C ASN A 38 6.99 4.89 -29.29
N SER A 39 6.28 4.31 -28.32
CA SER A 39 5.98 2.88 -28.25
C SER A 39 4.46 2.68 -28.15
N PRO A 40 3.85 1.80 -28.96
CA PRO A 40 2.40 1.62 -28.97
C PRO A 40 1.88 0.97 -27.68
N ILE A 41 2.73 0.25 -26.96
CA ILE A 41 2.37 -0.46 -25.74
C ILE A 41 3.24 0.02 -24.60
N ALA A 42 2.62 0.34 -23.47
CA ALA A 42 3.28 0.66 -22.22
C ALA A 42 2.50 0.07 -21.05
N LEU A 43 3.20 -0.45 -20.04
CA LEU A 43 2.60 -1.11 -18.88
C LEU A 43 3.30 -0.68 -17.60
N ILE A 44 2.52 -0.47 -16.54
CA ILE A 44 2.98 -0.50 -15.16
C ILE A 44 2.55 -1.85 -14.59
N THR A 45 3.51 -2.63 -14.11
CA THR A 45 3.22 -3.99 -13.64
C THR A 45 3.89 -4.28 -12.31
N LEU A 46 3.24 -5.12 -11.51
CA LEU A 46 3.77 -5.68 -10.27
C LEU A 46 3.99 -7.18 -10.43
N MET A 47 5.11 -7.66 -9.93
CA MET A 47 5.59 -9.03 -10.14
C MET A 47 5.29 -9.86 -8.90
N ASP A 48 4.15 -10.54 -8.87
CA ASP A 48 3.79 -11.48 -7.81
C ASP A 48 4.48 -12.85 -8.02
N TYR A 49 4.10 -13.87 -7.26
CA TYR A 49 4.76 -15.18 -7.28
C TYR A 49 4.75 -15.80 -8.68
N ASP A 50 3.57 -16.11 -9.23
CA ASP A 50 3.41 -16.77 -10.54
C ASP A 50 2.83 -15.86 -11.63
N ILE A 51 2.35 -14.69 -11.24
CA ILE A 51 1.64 -13.76 -12.12
C ILE A 51 2.27 -12.37 -12.11
N GLN A 52 2.21 -11.72 -13.27
CA GLN A 52 2.48 -10.32 -13.43
C GLN A 52 1.14 -9.59 -13.50
N LEU A 53 0.89 -8.74 -12.50
CA LEU A 53 -0.33 -7.95 -12.40
C LEU A 53 -0.12 -6.62 -13.11
N ILE A 54 -1.00 -6.27 -14.03
CA ILE A 54 -0.97 -5.01 -14.76
C ILE A 54 -1.78 -3.99 -13.95
N LYS A 55 -1.17 -2.86 -13.60
CA LYS A 55 -1.79 -1.80 -12.79
C LYS A 55 -2.19 -0.58 -13.60
N ALA A 56 -1.53 -0.36 -14.72
CA ALA A 56 -1.93 0.62 -15.74
C ALA A 56 -1.40 0.16 -17.10
N LYS A 57 -2.14 0.48 -18.16
CA LYS A 57 -1.83 -0.04 -19.50
C LYS A 57 -2.20 0.92 -20.63
N VAL A 58 -1.43 0.86 -21.71
CA VAL A 58 -1.73 1.45 -23.02
C VAL A 58 -1.45 0.41 -24.09
N GLY A 59 -2.33 0.34 -25.10
CA GLY A 59 -2.12 -0.46 -26.30
C GLY A 59 -2.42 -1.96 -26.18
N VAL A 60 -2.85 -2.42 -25.00
CA VAL A 60 -3.26 -3.82 -24.76
C VAL A 60 -4.47 -3.87 -23.82
N ASP A 61 -5.26 -4.92 -23.94
CA ASP A 61 -6.38 -5.20 -23.04
C ASP A 61 -6.14 -6.52 -22.28
N VAL A 62 -5.19 -6.48 -21.35
CA VAL A 62 -4.82 -7.60 -20.48
C VAL A 62 -4.70 -7.06 -19.06
N GLU A 63 -5.12 -7.84 -18.07
CA GLU A 63 -5.01 -7.49 -16.63
C GLU A 63 -3.88 -8.23 -15.93
N GLU A 64 -3.54 -9.44 -16.41
CA GLU A 64 -2.48 -10.26 -15.83
C GLU A 64 -1.78 -11.12 -16.89
N MET A 65 -0.53 -11.47 -16.61
CA MET A 65 0.28 -12.32 -17.50
C MET A 65 1.03 -13.38 -16.68
N PRO A 66 1.26 -14.59 -17.22
CA PRO A 66 2.12 -15.58 -16.59
C PRO A 66 3.56 -15.06 -16.45
N ARG A 67 4.09 -15.07 -15.23
CA ARG A 67 5.44 -14.54 -14.94
C ARG A 67 6.53 -15.24 -15.74
N ASN A 68 6.43 -16.56 -15.91
CA ASN A 68 7.41 -17.38 -16.62
C ASN A 68 7.61 -17.01 -18.10
N THR A 69 6.67 -16.29 -18.72
CA THR A 69 6.76 -15.86 -20.13
C THR A 69 7.13 -14.39 -20.29
N SER A 70 7.30 -13.66 -19.19
CA SER A 70 7.44 -12.21 -19.18
C SER A 70 8.89 -11.72 -19.29
N PHE A 71 9.09 -10.66 -20.08
CA PHE A 71 10.33 -9.88 -20.09
C PHE A 71 10.63 -9.29 -18.69
N CYS A 72 9.60 -8.90 -17.95
CA CYS A 72 9.72 -8.27 -16.64
C CYS A 72 10.37 -9.20 -15.60
N THR A 73 10.23 -10.51 -15.75
CA THR A 73 10.89 -11.51 -14.87
C THR A 73 12.41 -11.40 -14.92
N HIS A 74 12.97 -11.07 -16.07
CA HIS A 74 14.41 -10.85 -16.22
C HIS A 74 14.78 -9.43 -15.79
N ALA A 75 13.91 -8.44 -16.04
CA ALA A 75 14.18 -7.05 -15.69
C ALA A 75 14.33 -6.84 -14.17
N ILE A 76 13.44 -7.42 -13.35
CA ILE A 76 13.49 -7.24 -11.89
C ILE A 76 14.76 -7.83 -11.23
N GLN A 77 15.49 -8.69 -11.93
CA GLN A 77 16.76 -9.26 -11.45
C GLN A 77 17.95 -8.31 -11.68
N ILE A 78 17.77 -7.25 -12.47
CA ILE A 78 18.83 -6.33 -12.89
C ILE A 78 18.52 -4.96 -12.32
N ASP A 79 19.46 -4.35 -11.60
CA ASP A 79 19.23 -3.03 -10.99
C ASP A 79 19.43 -1.84 -11.95
N LYS A 80 19.10 -2.04 -13.23
CA LYS A 80 19.32 -1.09 -14.32
C LYS A 80 18.16 -1.18 -15.30
N ILE A 81 18.01 -0.13 -16.10
CA ILE A 81 17.09 -0.16 -17.24
C ILE A 81 17.52 -1.29 -18.18
N MET A 82 16.57 -2.17 -18.50
CA MET A 82 16.78 -3.26 -19.44
C MET A 82 16.25 -2.83 -20.81
N VAL A 83 17.04 -3.01 -21.85
CA VAL A 83 16.66 -2.71 -23.24
C VAL A 83 16.92 -3.94 -24.11
N VAL A 84 15.91 -4.38 -24.85
CA VAL A 84 15.96 -5.43 -25.84
C VAL A 84 15.57 -4.80 -27.17
N LYS A 85 16.56 -4.54 -28.03
CA LYS A 85 16.35 -3.83 -29.31
C LYS A 85 15.58 -4.67 -30.32
N ASP A 86 15.85 -5.98 -30.33
CA ASP A 86 15.18 -6.97 -31.16
C ASP A 86 15.12 -8.33 -30.43
N ALA A 87 13.94 -8.69 -29.92
CA ALA A 87 13.69 -9.88 -29.14
C ALA A 87 13.90 -11.17 -29.95
N THR A 88 13.82 -11.11 -31.28
CA THR A 88 14.12 -12.27 -32.14
C THR A 88 15.60 -12.60 -32.18
N LYS A 89 16.46 -11.65 -31.79
CA LYS A 89 17.92 -11.79 -31.74
C LYS A 89 18.44 -11.98 -30.31
N ASP A 90 17.58 -11.86 -29.31
CA ASP A 90 17.93 -12.05 -27.91
C ASP A 90 17.66 -13.50 -27.50
N VAL A 91 18.71 -14.24 -27.13
CA VAL A 91 18.62 -15.66 -26.76
C VAL A 91 17.62 -15.92 -25.62
N ARG A 92 17.38 -14.93 -24.76
CA ARG A 92 16.44 -15.03 -23.63
C ARG A 92 14.97 -15.00 -24.08
N PHE A 93 14.68 -14.37 -25.23
CA PHE A 93 13.30 -14.05 -25.65
C PHE A 93 12.93 -14.54 -27.04
N ALA A 94 13.88 -14.97 -27.87
CA ALA A 94 13.63 -15.34 -29.27
C ALA A 94 12.53 -16.40 -29.44
N ASN A 95 12.39 -17.30 -28.45
CA ASN A 95 11.38 -18.37 -28.44
C ASN A 95 10.19 -18.05 -27.52
N ALA A 96 10.11 -16.86 -26.93
CA ALA A 96 9.01 -16.49 -26.05
C ALA A 96 7.69 -16.43 -26.84
N PRO A 97 6.55 -16.91 -26.30
CA PRO A 97 5.28 -16.97 -27.04
C PRO A 97 4.85 -15.62 -27.62
N VAL A 98 5.05 -14.52 -26.89
CA VAL A 98 4.71 -13.14 -27.33
C VAL A 98 5.63 -12.60 -28.44
N VAL A 99 6.77 -13.25 -28.68
CA VAL A 99 7.71 -12.91 -29.76
C VAL A 99 7.42 -13.75 -31.01
N VAL A 100 7.22 -15.06 -30.82
CA VAL A 100 6.97 -16.02 -31.90
C VAL A 100 5.55 -15.90 -32.46
N ASN A 101 4.55 -15.73 -31.59
CA ASN A 101 3.15 -15.59 -31.95
C ASN A 101 2.70 -14.12 -31.84
N ASN A 102 1.46 -13.84 -32.27
CA ASN A 102 0.81 -12.54 -32.04
C ASN A 102 0.96 -12.11 -30.56
N PRO A 103 1.43 -10.89 -30.25
CA PRO A 103 1.57 -9.72 -31.11
C PRO A 103 2.90 -9.57 -31.86
N HIS A 104 3.79 -10.56 -31.82
CA HIS A 104 5.12 -10.50 -32.43
C HIS A 104 5.97 -9.35 -31.88
N ILE A 105 6.11 -9.30 -30.55
CA ILE A 105 6.98 -8.33 -29.89
C ILE A 105 8.40 -8.43 -30.43
N ARG A 106 9.00 -7.26 -30.70
CA ARG A 106 10.39 -7.11 -31.14
C ARG A 106 11.17 -6.24 -30.20
N PHE A 107 10.58 -5.18 -29.67
CA PHE A 107 11.28 -4.28 -28.78
C PHE A 107 10.67 -4.33 -27.37
N TYR A 108 11.54 -4.22 -26.38
CA TYR A 108 11.19 -4.06 -24.98
C TYR A 108 12.19 -3.12 -24.29
N ALA A 109 11.68 -2.18 -23.50
CA ALA A 109 12.51 -1.49 -22.51
C ALA A 109 11.76 -1.34 -21.19
N SER A 110 12.48 -1.38 -20.08
CA SER A 110 11.86 -1.27 -18.75
C SER A 110 12.76 -0.66 -17.70
N ALA A 111 12.16 0.13 -16.82
CA ALA A 111 12.74 0.60 -15.58
C ALA A 111 12.00 -0.04 -14.39
N ASN A 112 12.75 -0.39 -13.34
CA ASN A 112 12.20 -1.07 -12.18
C ASN A 112 11.44 -0.11 -11.27
N LEU A 113 10.38 -0.64 -10.65
CA LEU A 113 9.67 -0.02 -9.54
C LEU A 113 10.29 -0.56 -8.26
N LYS A 114 10.88 0.33 -7.45
CA LYS A 114 11.57 -0.04 -6.21
C LYS A 114 10.73 0.28 -5.01
N SER A 115 10.61 -0.69 -4.10
CA SER A 115 10.09 -0.42 -2.77
C SER A 115 11.13 0.31 -1.90
N TYR A 116 10.68 0.94 -0.82
CA TYR A 116 11.54 1.64 0.14
C TYR A 116 12.64 0.77 0.76
N ASP A 117 12.43 -0.54 0.86
CA ASP A 117 13.39 -1.54 1.37
C ASP A 117 14.27 -2.13 0.25
N GLY A 118 14.22 -1.56 -0.95
CA GLY A 118 15.17 -1.81 -2.03
C GLY A 118 14.82 -2.98 -2.97
N PHE A 119 13.64 -3.57 -2.84
CA PHE A 119 13.19 -4.66 -3.70
C PHE A 119 12.62 -4.15 -5.02
N ASN A 120 12.98 -4.80 -6.13
CA ASN A 120 12.34 -4.59 -7.43
C ASN A 120 10.97 -5.29 -7.43
N VAL A 121 9.92 -4.55 -7.12
CA VAL A 121 8.55 -5.08 -6.98
C VAL A 121 7.79 -5.12 -8.31
N GLY A 122 8.30 -4.42 -9.34
CA GLY A 122 7.61 -4.30 -10.62
C GLY A 122 8.43 -3.56 -11.65
N THR A 123 7.79 -3.22 -12.77
CA THR A 123 8.40 -2.41 -13.83
C THR A 123 7.41 -1.43 -14.45
N LEU A 124 7.90 -0.26 -14.84
CA LEU A 124 7.34 0.53 -15.94
C LEU A 124 8.05 0.10 -17.23
N CYS A 125 7.31 -0.46 -18.18
CA CYS A 125 7.88 -1.01 -19.40
C CYS A 125 7.13 -0.60 -20.65
N VAL A 126 7.83 -0.59 -21.77
CA VAL A 126 7.32 -0.26 -23.10
C VAL A 126 7.66 -1.37 -24.08
N TYR A 127 6.75 -1.64 -25.01
CA TYR A 127 6.90 -2.66 -26.04
C TYR A 127 6.67 -2.08 -27.43
N ASP A 128 7.20 -2.76 -28.44
CA ASP A 128 6.88 -2.52 -29.85
C ASP A 128 6.97 -3.82 -30.66
N THR A 129 6.23 -3.86 -31.76
CA THR A 129 6.26 -4.94 -32.77
C THR A 129 7.35 -4.72 -33.82
N LYS A 130 8.05 -3.58 -33.76
CA LYS A 130 9.21 -3.26 -34.60
C LYS A 130 10.47 -3.15 -33.75
N PRO A 131 11.62 -3.65 -34.24
CA PRO A 131 12.90 -3.37 -33.60
C PRO A 131 13.15 -1.86 -33.53
N LYS A 132 13.70 -1.40 -32.41
CA LYS A 132 14.04 0.01 -32.20
C LYS A 132 15.10 0.14 -31.11
N ASP A 133 15.56 1.36 -30.93
CA ASP A 133 16.41 1.75 -29.82
C ASP A 133 15.80 2.99 -29.16
N LEU A 134 16.17 3.24 -27.91
CA LEU A 134 15.80 4.48 -27.22
C LEU A 134 17.03 5.37 -27.11
N THR A 135 16.83 6.68 -27.24
CA THR A 135 17.89 7.65 -26.94
C THR A 135 18.18 7.65 -25.44
N GLU A 136 19.34 8.16 -25.05
CA GLU A 136 19.71 8.33 -23.64
C GLU A 136 18.66 9.15 -22.88
N GLN A 137 18.16 10.24 -23.48
CA GLN A 137 17.11 11.07 -22.90
C GLN A 137 15.79 10.31 -22.69
N GLN A 138 15.42 9.42 -23.62
CA GLN A 138 14.22 8.58 -23.46
C GLN A 138 14.40 7.56 -22.33
N LEU A 139 15.59 6.99 -22.17
CA LEU A 139 15.92 6.08 -21.07
C LEU A 139 15.91 6.81 -19.72
N GLU A 140 16.51 8.00 -19.64
CA GLU A 140 16.46 8.86 -18.46
C GLU A 140 15.01 9.19 -18.07
N CYS A 141 14.19 9.61 -19.03
CA CYS A 141 12.77 9.86 -18.81
C CYS A 141 12.02 8.61 -18.34
N LEU A 142 12.27 7.44 -18.94
CA LEU A 142 11.64 6.18 -18.53
C LEU A 142 12.00 5.83 -17.07
N GLY A 143 13.28 6.02 -16.70
CA GLY A 143 13.74 5.86 -15.32
C GLY A 143 13.08 6.85 -14.36
N ALA A 144 12.99 8.13 -14.74
CA ALA A 144 12.34 9.16 -13.93
C ALA A 144 10.85 8.86 -13.71
N LEU A 145 10.13 8.41 -14.75
CA LEU A 145 8.73 8.00 -14.62
C LEU A 145 8.57 6.77 -13.70
N ALA A 146 9.46 5.78 -13.78
CA ALA A 146 9.43 4.63 -12.88
C ALA A 146 9.68 5.01 -11.42
N ASN A 147 10.58 5.96 -11.17
CA ASN A 147 10.77 6.54 -9.84
C ASN A 147 9.51 7.26 -9.35
N GLN A 148 8.83 8.00 -10.23
CA GLN A 148 7.57 8.66 -9.88
C GLN A 148 6.47 7.67 -9.51
N VAL A 149 6.35 6.56 -10.24
CA VAL A 149 5.44 5.46 -9.88
C VAL A 149 5.80 4.90 -8.50
N SER A 150 7.09 4.67 -8.24
CA SER A 150 7.56 4.17 -6.94
C SER A 150 7.19 5.14 -5.81
N HIS A 151 7.32 6.46 -6.01
CA HIS A 151 6.87 7.46 -5.01
C HIS A 151 5.36 7.43 -4.77
N ILE A 152 4.55 7.26 -5.82
CA ILE A 152 3.08 7.14 -5.69
C ILE A 152 2.73 5.89 -4.88
N MET A 153 3.40 4.77 -5.15
CA MET A 153 3.25 3.52 -4.42
C MET A 153 3.55 3.68 -2.93
N GLU A 154 4.67 4.34 -2.60
CA GLU A 154 5.06 4.57 -1.21
C GLU A 154 4.14 5.55 -0.48
N LEU A 155 3.67 6.59 -1.18
CA LEU A 155 2.72 7.53 -0.63
C LEU A 155 1.40 6.84 -0.29
N ASP A 156 0.86 6.01 -1.19
CA ASP A 156 -0.39 5.30 -0.95
C ASP A 156 -0.28 4.30 0.20
N ARG A 157 0.82 3.52 0.24
CA ARG A 157 1.14 2.63 1.37
C ARG A 157 1.15 3.39 2.69
N SER A 158 1.86 4.53 2.75
CA SER A 158 2.00 5.34 3.96
C SER A 158 0.67 5.93 4.42
N LEU A 159 -0.15 6.41 3.48
CA LEU A 159 -1.50 6.90 3.76
C LEU A 159 -2.42 5.79 4.30
N ASN A 160 -2.35 4.59 3.73
CA ASN A 160 -3.14 3.45 4.20
C ASN A 160 -2.71 3.02 5.60
N GLN A 161 -1.41 3.05 5.91
CA GLN A 161 -0.90 2.79 7.26
C GLN A 161 -1.40 3.85 8.26
N LEU A 162 -1.31 5.13 7.91
CA LEU A 162 -1.79 6.23 8.75
C LEU A 162 -3.30 6.12 9.01
N LYS A 163 -4.09 5.79 8.00
CA LYS A 163 -5.55 5.56 8.13
C LYS A 163 -5.86 4.39 9.09
N LYS A 164 -5.10 3.29 9.00
CA LYS A 164 -5.25 2.15 9.92
C LYS A 164 -4.96 2.54 11.36
N GLN A 165 -3.85 3.27 11.59
CA GLN A 165 -3.48 3.77 12.93
C GLN A 165 -4.55 4.72 13.49
N HIS A 166 -5.01 5.69 12.69
CA HIS A 166 -6.05 6.63 13.10
C HIS A 166 -7.39 5.93 13.42
N LYS A 167 -7.75 4.88 12.66
CA LYS A 167 -8.94 4.07 12.95
C LYS A 167 -8.80 3.32 14.29
N SER A 168 -7.64 2.73 14.54
CA SER A 168 -7.35 2.05 15.82
C SER A 168 -7.47 3.01 17.00
N LEU A 169 -6.84 4.19 16.91
CA LEU A 169 -6.90 5.22 17.95
C LEU A 169 -8.34 5.67 18.22
N ARG A 170 -9.15 5.87 17.18
CA ARG A 170 -10.58 6.21 17.32
C ARG A 170 -11.38 5.11 18.00
N GLU A 171 -11.09 3.85 17.73
CA GLU A 171 -11.79 2.73 18.36
C GLU A 171 -11.45 2.62 19.85
N ILE A 172 -10.17 2.81 20.20
CA ILE A 172 -9.73 2.89 21.60
C ILE A 172 -10.46 4.03 22.32
N ALA A 173 -10.47 5.24 21.74
CA ALA A 173 -11.16 6.39 22.32
C ALA A 173 -12.68 6.15 22.48
N ARG A 174 -13.30 5.40 21.56
CA ARG A 174 -14.73 5.03 21.63
C ARG A 174 -15.01 4.08 22.78
N ILE A 175 -14.18 3.05 22.97
CA ILE A 175 -14.28 2.09 24.07
C ILE A 175 -14.11 2.81 25.41
N GLN A 176 -13.06 3.62 25.54
CA GLN A 176 -12.81 4.42 26.75
C GLN A 176 -13.98 5.35 27.10
N SER A 177 -14.56 6.02 26.10
CA SER A 177 -15.73 6.89 26.32
C SER A 177 -16.95 6.13 26.85
N HIS A 178 -17.15 4.87 26.42
CA HIS A 178 -18.24 4.04 26.91
C HIS A 178 -18.04 3.66 28.39
N GLU A 179 -16.82 3.29 28.77
CA GLU A 179 -16.48 2.93 30.15
C GLU A 179 -16.64 4.09 31.13
N ILE A 180 -16.40 5.33 30.69
CA ILE A 180 -16.65 6.55 31.50
C ILE A 180 -18.15 6.85 31.60
N ARG A 181 -18.89 6.70 30.50
CA ARG A 181 -20.30 7.09 30.43
C ARG A 181 -21.19 6.28 31.36
N GLN A 182 -20.90 4.99 31.55
CA GLN A 182 -21.70 4.09 32.38
C GLN A 182 -21.79 4.52 33.86
N PRO A 183 -20.68 4.74 34.60
CA PRO A 183 -20.75 5.21 35.98
C PRO A 183 -21.30 6.64 36.07
N VAL A 184 -21.00 7.53 35.11
CA VAL A 184 -21.56 8.89 35.09
C VAL A 184 -23.09 8.87 34.96
N ALA A 185 -23.63 8.05 34.05
CA ALA A 185 -25.08 7.89 33.90
C ALA A 185 -25.73 7.33 35.18
N SER A 186 -25.04 6.41 35.87
CA SER A 186 -25.50 5.85 37.15
C SER A 186 -25.54 6.91 38.25
N ILE A 187 -24.48 7.73 38.35
CA ILE A 187 -24.41 8.85 39.30
C ILE A 187 -25.54 9.86 39.04
N LEU A 188 -25.75 10.26 37.79
CA LEU A 188 -26.80 11.23 37.44
C LEU A 188 -28.20 10.68 37.77
N GLY A 189 -28.47 9.41 37.46
CA GLY A 189 -29.76 8.77 37.79
C GLY A 189 -30.03 8.72 39.29
N LEU A 190 -29.02 8.38 40.10
CA LEU A 190 -29.14 8.36 41.56
C LEU A 190 -29.31 9.77 42.15
N ILE A 191 -28.60 10.77 41.63
CA ILE A 191 -28.79 12.17 42.02
C ILE A 191 -30.23 12.63 41.74
N ASP A 192 -30.80 12.25 40.60
CA ASP A 192 -32.17 12.64 40.26
C ASP A 192 -33.21 11.94 41.15
N LEU A 193 -32.98 10.69 41.55
CA LEU A 193 -33.81 10.01 42.56
C LEU A 193 -33.76 10.70 43.92
N MET A 194 -32.59 11.18 44.35
CA MET A 194 -32.43 11.91 45.61
C MET A 194 -33.05 13.31 45.60
N LYS A 195 -33.29 13.90 44.42
CA LYS A 195 -33.98 15.18 44.28
C LYS A 195 -35.50 15.06 44.38
N ASP A 196 -36.06 13.84 44.30
CA ASP A 196 -37.48 13.62 44.47
C ASP A 196 -37.86 13.79 45.96
N PRO A 197 -38.68 14.81 46.31
CA PRO A 197 -39.06 15.07 47.70
C PRO A 197 -39.91 13.96 48.34
N SER A 198 -40.36 12.97 47.56
CA SER A 198 -41.03 11.77 48.04
C SER A 198 -40.09 10.59 48.32
N ALA A 199 -38.85 10.65 47.84
CA ALA A 199 -37.82 9.65 48.14
C ALA A 199 -37.27 9.90 49.54
N SER A 200 -37.29 8.86 50.38
CA SER A 200 -36.67 8.90 51.69
C SER A 200 -35.16 9.07 51.51
N ASN A 201 -34.46 9.68 52.48
CA ASN A 201 -33.00 9.77 52.51
C ASN A 201 -32.39 8.35 52.65
N ASP A 202 -32.42 7.60 51.55
CA ASP A 202 -32.02 6.21 51.52
C ASP A 202 -30.49 6.18 51.50
N ILE A 203 -29.90 5.83 52.64
CA ILE A 203 -28.47 5.54 52.81
C ILE A 203 -27.98 4.59 51.71
N GLU A 204 -28.86 3.74 51.18
CA GLU A 204 -28.61 2.88 50.01
C GLU A 204 -28.28 3.66 48.73
N CYS A 205 -29.01 4.74 48.42
CA CYS A 205 -28.72 5.62 47.27
C CYS A 205 -27.37 6.33 47.42
N ILE A 206 -27.03 6.76 48.65
CA ILE A 206 -25.73 7.37 48.96
C ILE A 206 -24.59 6.37 48.75
N ASN A 207 -24.75 5.13 49.24
CA ASN A 207 -23.76 4.07 49.07
C ASN A 207 -23.58 3.68 47.58
N LEU A 208 -24.68 3.64 46.80
CA LEU A 208 -24.64 3.37 45.36
C LEU A 208 -23.98 4.50 44.57
N LEU A 209 -24.15 5.75 45.00
CA LEU A 209 -23.46 6.92 44.44
C LEU A 209 -21.96 6.84 44.69
N GLU A 210 -21.57 6.56 45.94
CA GLU A 210 -20.17 6.41 46.33
C GLU A 210 -19.51 5.26 45.55
N ALA A 211 -20.19 4.12 45.40
CA ALA A 211 -19.71 3.00 44.60
C ALA A 211 -19.52 3.38 43.13
N SER A 212 -20.46 4.10 42.52
CA SER A 212 -20.38 4.54 41.12
C SER A 212 -19.28 5.59 40.91
N ALA A 213 -19.07 6.48 41.88
CA ALA A 213 -17.99 7.48 41.85
C ALA A 213 -16.60 6.83 41.99
N ASN A 214 -16.46 5.86 42.90
CA ASN A 214 -15.23 5.09 43.06
C ASN A 214 -14.91 4.27 41.80
N GLN A 215 -15.94 3.66 41.19
CA GLN A 215 -15.77 2.95 39.92
C GLN A 215 -15.30 3.87 38.79
N LEU A 216 -15.80 5.11 38.72
CA LEU A 216 -15.33 6.10 37.76
C LEU A 216 -13.87 6.50 38.03
N ASP A 217 -13.50 6.76 39.29
CA ASP A 217 -12.13 7.13 39.67
C ASP A 217 -11.13 6.01 39.32
N GLU A 218 -11.45 4.75 39.63
CA GLU A 218 -10.61 3.60 39.27
C GLU A 218 -10.42 3.48 37.75
N ARG A 219 -11.49 3.69 36.97
CA ARG A 219 -11.41 3.67 35.50
C ARG A 219 -10.50 4.78 34.97
N ILE A 220 -10.62 6.00 35.50
CA ILE A 220 -9.76 7.14 35.14
C ILE A 220 -8.30 6.83 35.48
N ARG A 221 -8.01 6.35 36.69
CA ARG A 221 -6.64 6.00 37.10
C ARG A 221 -6.02 4.92 36.22
N THR A 222 -6.80 3.89 35.89
CA THR A 222 -6.35 2.80 35.02
C THR A 222 -5.99 3.31 33.61
N MET A 223 -6.78 4.25 33.07
CA MET A 223 -6.49 4.89 31.78
C MET A 223 -5.24 5.77 31.82
N VAL A 224 -5.08 6.61 32.86
CA VAL A 224 -3.91 7.50 33.00
C VAL A 224 -2.62 6.69 33.17
N ASN A 225 -2.64 5.61 33.96
CA ASN A 225 -1.47 4.76 34.15
C ASN A 225 -1.07 4.03 32.86
N HIS A 226 -2.04 3.55 32.07
CA HIS A 226 -1.75 2.96 30.76
C HIS A 226 -1.11 3.94 29.76
N ILE A 227 -1.45 5.24 29.85
CA ILE A 227 -0.84 6.28 29.00
C ILE A 227 0.62 6.52 29.39
N ASN A 228 0.91 6.58 30.69
CA ASN A 228 2.27 6.83 31.20
C ASN A 228 3.23 5.66 30.98
N ASP A 229 2.75 4.41 31.03
CA ASP A 229 3.57 3.23 30.74
C ASP A 229 3.99 3.15 29.26
N GLN A 230 3.20 3.69 28.33
CA GLN A 230 3.54 3.72 26.89
C GLN A 230 4.56 4.79 26.51
N GLU A 231 4.75 5.84 27.31
CA GLU A 231 5.80 6.85 27.08
C GLU A 231 7.19 6.36 27.52
N SER A 232 7.28 5.37 28.42
CA SER A 232 8.56 4.86 28.94
C SER A 232 9.32 3.93 27.98
N ASP A 233 8.67 3.42 26.93
CA ASP A 233 9.28 2.53 25.91
C ASP A 233 9.85 3.29 24.70
N TYR A 234 9.70 4.62 24.66
CA TYR A 234 10.27 5.49 23.61
C TYR A 234 11.41 6.36 24.17
N THR A 235 12.48 5.72 24.66
CA THR A 235 13.79 6.40 24.78
C THR A 235 14.62 6.07 23.53
N PRO A 236 14.91 7.03 22.63
CA PRO A 236 15.87 6.79 21.57
C PRO A 236 17.28 6.71 22.18
N ALA A 237 17.98 5.60 21.92
CA ALA A 237 19.43 5.50 22.08
C ALA A 237 20.15 6.17 20.91
#